data_AF-A0AA41H9A8-F1
#
_entry.id   AF-A0AA41H9A8-F1
#
_cell.length_a   1.000
_cell.length_b   1.000
_cell.length_c   1.000
_cell.angle_alpha   90.00
_cell.angle_beta   90.00
_cell.angle_gamma   90.00
#
_symmetry.space_group_name_H-M   'P 1'
#
loop_
_entity.id
_entity.type
_entity.pdbx_description
1 polymer ?
#
loop_
_entity_poly.entity_id
_entity_poly.type
_entity_poly.pdbx_seq_one_letter_code
_entity_poly.pdbx_strand_id
1 'polypeptide(L)'
;MITPTVGRKVWYRPNAYDKLGPGGMQAYGEQPCDATIVAVHSNALVNLAIFDHNGNLHKRTSVTLLQDDAKANEGASYAEWMPYQTTQAAKHAAE
;
A
#
# COMPACT_ATOMS: atom_id res chain seq x y z
N MET A 1 -5.57 -13.68 5.28
CA MET A 1 -5.15 -13.35 3.90
C MET A 1 -6.30 -12.74 3.09
N ILE A 2 -6.14 -11.53 2.55
CA ILE A 2 -7.18 -10.81 1.77
C ILE A 2 -6.82 -10.85 0.29
N THR A 3 -7.69 -11.34 -0.59
CA THR A 3 -7.45 -11.32 -2.03
C THR A 3 -7.51 -9.88 -2.57
N PRO A 4 -6.40 -9.31 -3.10
CA PRO A 4 -6.43 -7.98 -3.68
C PRO A 4 -7.24 -7.97 -4.98
N THR A 5 -7.96 -6.87 -5.20
CA THR A 5 -8.73 -6.63 -6.42
C THR A 5 -8.51 -5.19 -6.88
N VAL A 6 -8.60 -4.95 -8.19
CA VAL A 6 -8.49 -3.60 -8.76
C VAL A 6 -9.57 -2.68 -8.20
N GLY A 7 -9.21 -1.44 -7.89
CA GLY A 7 -10.10 -0.44 -7.29
C GLY A 7 -10.16 -0.46 -5.76
N ARG A 8 -9.58 -1.48 -5.10
CA ARG A 8 -9.45 -1.48 -3.64
C ARG A 8 -8.42 -0.46 -3.18
N LYS A 9 -8.74 0.19 -2.05
CA LYS A 9 -7.86 1.12 -1.36
C LYS A 9 -6.94 0.39 -0.38
N VAL A 10 -5.69 0.79 -0.34
CA VAL A 10 -4.65 0.33 0.59
C VAL A 10 -3.84 1.54 1.05
N TRP A 11 -3.08 1.36 2.13
CA TRP A 11 -2.08 2.32 2.54
C TRP A 11 -0.76 2.01 1.85
N TYR A 12 -0.02 3.06 1.49
CA TYR A 12 1.33 2.94 0.95
C TYR A 12 2.34 3.64 1.86
N ARG A 13 3.45 2.94 2.16
CA ARG A 13 4.54 3.44 2.98
C ARG A 13 5.77 3.69 2.10
N PRO A 14 6.10 4.96 1.79
CA PRO A 14 7.25 5.28 0.95
C PRO A 14 8.57 5.08 1.69
N ASN A 15 9.60 4.62 0.98
CA ASN A 15 10.96 4.54 1.53
C ASN A 15 11.75 5.84 1.34
N ALA A 16 13.01 5.86 1.77
CA ALA A 16 13.88 7.04 1.64
C ALA A 16 14.06 7.48 0.17
N TYR A 17 14.17 6.53 -0.77
CA TYR A 17 14.30 6.83 -2.19
C TYR A 17 13.01 7.43 -2.76
N ASP A 18 11.84 6.92 -2.37
CA ASP A 18 10.54 7.46 -2.78
C ASP A 18 10.35 8.91 -2.30
N LYS A 19 10.89 9.27 -1.14
CA LYS A 19 10.80 10.63 -0.56
C LYS A 19 11.81 11.61 -1.16
N LEU A 20 13.04 11.18 -1.38
CA LEU A 20 14.17 12.05 -1.75
C LEU A 20 14.54 12.01 -3.24
N GLY A 21 14.03 11.03 -3.99
CA GLY A 21 14.32 10.87 -5.41
C GLY A 21 13.64 11.91 -6.31
N PRO A 22 13.88 11.83 -7.64
CA PRO A 22 13.22 12.68 -8.62
C PRO A 22 11.69 12.54 -8.54
N GLY A 23 10.99 13.65 -8.34
CA GLY A 23 9.54 13.62 -8.10
C GLY A 23 9.19 13.05 -6.71
N GLY A 24 10.00 13.35 -5.70
CA GLY A 24 9.87 12.81 -4.34
C GLY A 24 8.47 12.97 -3.75
N MET A 25 7.99 11.89 -3.13
CA MET A 25 6.70 11.84 -2.47
C MET A 25 6.73 12.61 -1.15
N GLN A 26 5.74 13.48 -0.95
CA GLN A 26 5.57 14.18 0.31
C GLN A 26 4.87 13.27 1.33
N ALA A 27 5.58 12.90 2.40
CA ALA A 27 5.07 12.07 3.47
C ALA A 27 5.52 12.63 4.82
N TYR A 28 4.57 13.10 5.61
CA TYR A 28 4.74 13.69 6.93
C TYR A 28 4.69 12.62 8.03
N GLY A 29 5.74 12.53 8.83
CA GLY A 29 5.82 11.61 9.97
C GLY A 29 5.64 10.15 9.55
N GLU A 30 4.82 9.43 10.32
CA GLU A 30 4.53 8.00 10.11
C GLU A 30 3.22 7.74 9.36
N GLN A 31 2.49 8.79 8.96
CA GLN A 31 1.21 8.65 8.27
C GLN A 31 1.43 8.05 6.88
N PRO A 32 0.70 6.98 6.50
CA PRO A 32 0.80 6.39 5.18
C PRO A 32 0.15 7.28 4.10
N CYS A 33 0.50 7.03 2.84
CA CYS A 33 -0.16 7.63 1.68
C CYS A 33 -1.42 6.82 1.31
N ASP A 34 -2.44 7.50 0.76
CA ASP A 34 -3.59 6.81 0.14
C ASP A 34 -3.14 6.15 -1.17
N ALA A 35 -3.55 4.90 -1.39
CA ALA A 35 -3.23 4.19 -2.61
C ALA A 35 -4.39 3.34 -3.10
N THR A 36 -4.51 3.24 -4.42
CA THR A 36 -5.51 2.42 -5.12
C THR A 36 -4.80 1.33 -5.90
N ILE A 37 -5.25 0.08 -5.75
CA ILE A 37 -4.77 -1.04 -6.56
C ILE A 37 -5.26 -0.85 -8.00
N VAL A 38 -4.33 -0.68 -8.93
CA VAL A 38 -4.63 -0.52 -10.36
C VAL A 38 -4.34 -1.78 -11.18
N ALA A 39 -3.50 -2.68 -10.67
CA ALA A 39 -3.30 -4.02 -11.23
C ALA A 39 -2.85 -5.00 -10.15
N VAL A 40 -3.15 -6.29 -10.35
CA VAL A 40 -2.79 -7.38 -9.43
C VAL A 40 -1.94 -8.39 -10.19
N HIS A 41 -0.73 -8.67 -9.70
CA HIS A 41 0.14 -9.74 -10.22
C HIS A 41 -0.01 -11.02 -9.40
N SER A 42 -0.15 -10.88 -8.07
CA SER A 42 -0.43 -11.96 -7.12
C SER A 42 -1.07 -11.38 -5.85
N ASN A 43 -1.40 -12.24 -4.87
CA ASN A 43 -1.98 -11.76 -3.61
C ASN A 43 -1.04 -10.83 -2.80
N ALA A 44 0.27 -10.89 -3.05
CA ALA A 44 1.28 -10.10 -2.34
C ALA A 44 2.00 -9.09 -3.24
N LEU A 45 1.61 -8.95 -4.51
CA LEU A 45 2.30 -8.08 -5.47
C LEU A 45 1.30 -7.34 -6.38
N VAL A 46 1.31 -6.01 -6.30
CA VAL A 46 0.33 -5.14 -6.97
C VAL A 46 0.98 -3.91 -7.59
N ASN A 47 0.27 -3.25 -8.51
CA ASN A 47 0.61 -1.91 -8.96
C ASN A 47 -0.36 -0.91 -8.34
N LEU A 48 0.14 0.28 -8.00
CA LEU A 48 -0.59 1.31 -7.26
C LEU A 48 -0.58 2.67 -7.96
N ALA A 49 -1.73 3.33 -7.88
CA ALA A 49 -1.86 4.78 -7.99
C ALA A 49 -1.91 5.35 -6.57
N ILE A 50 -0.95 6.21 -6.21
CA ILE A 50 -0.70 6.69 -4.86
C ILE A 50 -0.90 8.21 -4.83
N PHE A 51 -1.64 8.71 -3.84
CA PHE A 51 -1.69 10.13 -3.53
C PHE A 51 -0.80 10.41 -2.34
N ASP A 52 0.21 11.25 -2.53
CA ASP A 52 1.05 11.73 -1.43
C ASP A 52 0.28 12.72 -0.54
N HIS A 53 0.89 13.18 0.55
CA HIS A 53 0.20 14.06 1.51
C HIS A 53 -0.12 15.46 0.97
N ASN A 54 0.43 15.83 -0.19
CA ASN A 54 0.07 17.05 -0.91
C ASN A 54 -1.01 16.80 -1.97
N GLY A 55 -1.45 15.55 -2.14
CA GLY A 55 -2.39 15.15 -3.19
C GLY A 55 -1.76 14.94 -4.55
N ASN A 56 -0.43 14.88 -4.67
CA ASN A 56 0.21 14.56 -5.94
C ASN A 56 0.06 13.07 -6.26
N LEU A 57 -0.24 12.78 -7.52
CA LEU A 57 -0.39 11.42 -8.01
C LEU A 57 0.97 10.82 -8.38
N HIS A 58 1.27 9.67 -7.79
CA HIS A 58 2.45 8.85 -8.07
C HIS A 58 2.05 7.46 -8.53
N LYS A 59 2.84 6.89 -9.45
CA LYS A 59 2.71 5.50 -9.87
C LYS A 59 3.83 4.65 -9.28
N ARG A 60 3.48 3.45 -8.80
CA ARG A 60 4.46 2.42 -8.41
C ARG A 60 4.00 1.05 -8.88
N THR A 61 4.93 0.29 -9.41
CA THR A 61 4.70 -1.06 -9.94
C THR A 61 5.41 -2.08 -9.07
N SER A 62 4.91 -3.32 -9.06
CA SER A 62 5.52 -4.43 -8.32
C SER A 62 5.72 -4.09 -6.83
N VAL A 63 4.71 -3.47 -6.23
CA VAL A 63 4.72 -3.12 -4.82
C VAL A 63 4.32 -4.33 -4.00
N THR A 64 5.14 -4.68 -3.01
CA THR A 64 4.81 -5.69 -2.02
C THR A 64 3.60 -5.25 -1.20
N LEU A 65 2.54 -6.04 -1.23
CA LEU A 65 1.38 -5.89 -0.36
C LEU A 65 1.57 -6.80 0.87
N LEU A 66 1.87 -6.19 2.01
CA LEU A 66 1.97 -6.91 3.27
C LEU A 66 0.60 -7.46 3.66
N GLN A 67 0.59 -8.72 4.02
CA GLN A 67 -0.58 -9.44 4.48
C GLN A 67 -0.23 -10.24 5.73
N ASP A 68 -1.24 -10.46 6.57
CA ASP A 68 -1.11 -11.22 7.81
C ASP A 68 0.05 -10.67 8.69
N ASP A 69 0.90 -11.53 9.27
CA ASP A 69 2.03 -11.12 10.12
C ASP A 69 3.34 -10.85 9.34
N ALA A 70 3.25 -10.68 8.03
CA ALA A 70 4.43 -10.42 7.19
C ALA A 70 5.05 -9.05 7.55
N LYS A 71 6.36 -9.04 7.81
CA LYS A 71 7.10 -7.82 8.10
C LYS A 71 7.65 -7.21 6.82
N ALA A 72 7.62 -5.88 6.75
CA ALA A 72 8.33 -5.14 5.72
C ALA A 72 9.84 -5.47 5.77
N ASN A 73 10.48 -5.59 4.61
CA ASN A 73 11.93 -5.54 4.55
C ASN A 73 12.40 -4.14 4.99
N GLU A 74 13.47 -4.09 5.78
CA GLU A 74 14.01 -2.83 6.28
C GLU A 74 14.38 -1.89 5.13
N GLY A 75 13.89 -0.65 5.18
CA GLY A 75 14.13 0.35 4.13
C GLY A 75 13.39 0.12 2.81
N ALA A 76 12.57 -0.92 2.67
CA ALA A 76 11.73 -1.11 1.49
C ALA A 76 10.42 -0.34 1.61
N SER A 77 9.89 0.12 0.47
CA SER A 77 8.50 0.59 0.42
C SER A 77 7.55 -0.59 0.25
N TYR A 78 6.34 -0.43 0.79
CA TYR A 78 5.33 -1.48 0.79
C TYR A 78 3.93 -0.89 0.86
N ALA A 79 2.93 -1.72 0.59
CA ALA A 79 1.54 -1.43 0.86
C ALA A 79 0.98 -2.33 1.96
N GLU A 80 -0.02 -1.84 2.67
CA GLU A 80 -0.72 -2.58 3.72
C GLU A 80 -2.22 -2.28 3.67
N TRP A 81 -3.03 -3.23 4.12
CA TRP A 81 -4.47 -3.02 4.23
C TRP A 81 -4.79 -2.05 5.37
N MET A 82 -5.84 -1.24 5.20
CA MET A 82 -6.32 -0.39 6.29
C MET A 82 -6.87 -1.25 7.43
N PRO A 83 -6.70 -0.86 8.72
CA PRO A 83 -7.16 -1.64 9.87
C PRO A 83 -8.65 -2.00 9.83
N TYR A 84 -9.48 -1.14 9.25
CA TYR A 84 -10.90 -1.43 9.08
C TYR A 84 -11.13 -2.57 8.07
N GLN A 85 -10.38 -2.61 6.97
CA GLN A 85 -10.53 -3.65 5.94
C GLN A 85 -10.07 -5.01 6.45
N THR A 86 -9.01 -5.07 7.25
CA THR A 86 -8.58 -6.31 7.91
C THR A 86 -9.63 -6.81 8.90
N THR A 87 -10.22 -5.91 9.69
CA THR A 87 -11.30 -6.25 10.62
C THR A 87 -12.56 -6.75 9.90
N GLN A 88 -12.95 -6.14 8.78
CA GLN A 88 -14.11 -6.58 8.00
C GLN A 88 -13.87 -7.93 7.32
N ALA A 89 -12.67 -8.15 6.77
CA ALA A 89 -12.32 -9.44 6.18
C ALA A 89 -12.33 -10.56 7.23
N ALA A 90 -11.85 -10.29 8.45
CA ALA A 90 -11.90 -11.25 9.55
C ALA A 90 -13.34 -11.63 9.95
N LYS A 91 -14.27 -10.66 9.92
CA LYS A 91 -15.69 -10.93 10.19
C LYS A 91 -16.33 -11.82 9.13
N HIS A 92 -16.13 -11.51 7.85
CA HIS A 92 -16.67 -12.31 6.76
C HIS A 92 -16.05 -13.71 6.64
N ALA A 93 -14.81 -13.91 7.09
CA ALA A 93 -14.17 -15.23 7.09
C ALA A 93 -14.62 -16.13 8.26
N ALA A 94 -15.29 -15.56 9.27
CA ALA A 94 -15.79 -16.30 10.45
C ALA A 94 -17.25 -16.74 10.31
N GLU A 95 -17.94 -16.33 9.23
CA GLU A 95 -19.25 -16.82 8.79
C GLU A 95 -19.08 -18.00 7.83
#